data_AF-A0A328YKR5-F1
#
_entry.id   AF-A0A328YKR5-F1
#
_cell.length_a   1.000
_cell.length_b   1.000
_cell.length_c   1.000
_cell.angle_alpha   90.00
_cell.angle_beta   90.00
_cell.angle_gamma   90.00
#
_symmetry.space_group_name_H-M   'P 1'
#
loop_
_entity.id
_entity.type
_entity.pdbx_description
1 polymer ?
#
loop_
_entity_poly.entity_id
_entity_poly.type
_entity_poly.pdbx_seq_one_letter_code
_entity_poly.pdbx_strand_id
1 'polypeptide(L)'
;MTDFPTIARMLRTAYNAEDGLSEDAAIRLYQRASAAGDNRAKLEAELRSAFSRDDVSWRQMLCNDDFEVADIETEDEARKHARRILWEPIFGKN
;
A
#
# COMPACT_ATOMS: atom_id res chain seq x y z
N MET A 1 -5.10 12.76 2.95
CA MET A 1 -5.31 11.32 2.73
C MET A 1 -6.26 10.74 3.78
N THR A 2 -7.56 10.93 3.63
CA THR A 2 -8.55 10.55 4.67
C THR A 2 -9.39 9.32 4.32
N ASP A 3 -9.41 8.88 3.06
CA ASP A 3 -10.34 7.84 2.61
C ASP A 3 -9.86 6.41 2.90
N PHE A 4 -8.54 6.20 3.07
CA PHE A 4 -7.94 4.87 3.22
C PHE A 4 -6.91 4.80 4.37
N PRO A 5 -7.36 4.97 5.63
CA PRO A 5 -6.47 5.03 6.79
C PRO A 5 -5.72 3.73 7.05
N THR A 6 -6.31 2.57 6.72
CA THR A 6 -5.64 1.28 6.91
C THR A 6 -4.53 1.10 5.88
N ILE A 7 -4.76 1.45 4.61
CA ILE A 7 -3.73 1.43 3.55
C ILE A 7 -2.57 2.36 3.93
N ALA A 8 -2.85 3.61 4.28
CA ALA A 8 -1.82 4.58 4.65
C ALA A 8 -0.98 4.11 5.85
N ARG A 9 -1.62 3.54 6.87
CA ARG A 9 -0.91 2.98 8.03
C ARG A 9 0.02 1.83 7.62
N MET A 10 -0.43 0.94 6.74
CA MET A 10 0.37 -0.20 6.29
C MET A 10 1.57 0.25 5.45
N LEU A 11 1.39 1.21 4.55
CA LEU A 11 2.47 1.80 3.76
C LEU A 11 3.54 2.42 4.66
N ARG A 12 3.12 3.27 5.61
CA ARG A 12 4.02 3.89 6.58
C ARG A 12 4.77 2.88 7.44
N THR A 13 4.16 1.76 7.79
CA THR A 13 4.73 0.78 8.73
C THR A 13 5.64 -0.23 8.04
N ALA A 14 5.32 -0.61 6.80
CA ALA A 14 5.99 -1.72 6.12
C ALA A 14 6.89 -1.29 4.97
N TYR A 15 6.62 -0.14 4.34
CA TYR A 15 7.23 0.26 3.08
C TYR A 15 7.88 1.64 3.13
N ASN A 16 8.02 2.27 4.29
CA ASN A 16 8.70 3.55 4.39
C ASN A 16 10.18 3.41 3.97
N ALA A 17 10.61 4.22 3.00
CA ALA A 17 11.95 4.20 2.44
C ALA A 17 13.03 4.45 3.50
N GLU A 18 12.70 5.22 4.55
CA GLU A 18 13.59 5.46 5.68
C GLU A 18 13.99 4.19 6.45
N ASP A 19 13.18 3.13 6.40
CA ASP A 19 13.47 1.87 7.11
C ASP A 19 14.58 1.06 6.41
N GLY A 20 14.94 1.41 5.16
CA GLY A 20 16.01 0.76 4.40
C GLY A 20 15.78 -0.73 4.12
N LEU A 21 14.53 -1.20 4.26
CA LEU A 21 14.18 -2.60 4.05
C LEU A 21 14.24 -2.96 2.57
N SER A 22 14.71 -4.18 2.27
CA SER A 22 14.47 -4.74 0.95
C SER A 22 12.97 -4.95 0.74
N GLU A 23 12.53 -4.87 -0.49
CA GLU A 23 11.11 -5.01 -0.83
C GLU A 23 10.52 -6.35 -0.34
N ASP A 24 11.26 -7.45 -0.46
CA ASP A 24 10.83 -8.75 0.06
C ASP A 24 10.64 -8.74 1.58
N ALA A 25 11.49 -8.02 2.32
CA ALA A 25 11.36 -7.87 3.76
C ALA A 25 10.14 -7.01 4.12
N ALA A 26 9.94 -5.91 3.39
CA ALA A 26 8.77 -5.05 3.49
C ALA A 26 7.46 -5.83 3.22
N ILE A 27 7.42 -6.65 2.18
CA ILE A 27 6.27 -7.53 1.85
C ILE A 27 5.99 -8.51 2.99
N ARG A 28 7.01 -9.15 3.55
CA ARG A 28 6.83 -10.07 4.70
C ARG A 28 6.29 -9.34 5.92
N LEU A 29 6.78 -8.12 6.20
CA LEU A 29 6.30 -7.30 7.30
C LEU A 29 4.83 -6.88 7.08
N TYR A 30 4.49 -6.43 5.88
CA TYR A 30 3.13 -6.09 5.47
C TYR A 30 2.17 -7.27 5.63
N GLN A 31 2.54 -8.46 5.13
CA GLN A 31 1.71 -9.65 5.26
C GLN A 31 1.45 -10.00 6.73
N ARG A 32 2.50 -9.95 7.56
CA ARG A 32 2.38 -10.19 9.01
C ARG A 32 1.49 -9.16 9.70
N ALA A 33 1.64 -7.88 9.38
CA ALA A 33 0.82 -6.79 9.92
C ALA A 33 -0.64 -6.91 9.47
N SER A 34 -0.88 -7.34 8.23
CA SER A 34 -2.21 -7.56 7.68
C SER A 34 -2.95 -8.72 8.35
N ALA A 35 -2.23 -9.78 8.74
CA ALA A 35 -2.80 -10.99 9.33
C ALA A 35 -3.12 -10.85 10.83
N ALA A 36 -2.70 -9.75 11.48
CA ALA A 36 -2.92 -9.53 12.90
C ALA A 36 -4.32 -8.97 13.18
N GLY A 37 -5.16 -9.73 13.89
CA GLY A 37 -6.50 -9.30 14.33
C GLY A 37 -7.45 -8.98 13.17
N ASP A 38 -8.33 -8.00 13.37
CA ASP A 38 -9.35 -7.60 12.38
C ASP A 38 -8.79 -6.70 11.25
N ASN A 39 -7.48 -6.49 11.19
CA ASN A 39 -6.86 -5.60 10.20
C ASN A 39 -7.01 -6.12 8.77
N ARG A 40 -7.04 -7.45 8.59
CA ARG A 40 -7.13 -8.08 7.27
C ARG A 40 -8.39 -7.67 6.53
N ALA A 41 -9.55 -7.82 7.17
CA ALA A 41 -10.84 -7.52 6.54
C ALA A 41 -10.98 -6.04 6.16
N LYS A 42 -10.51 -5.13 7.04
CA LYS A 42 -10.51 -3.68 6.78
C LYS A 42 -9.60 -3.32 5.62
N LEU A 43 -8.37 -3.85 5.61
CA LEU A 43 -7.41 -3.65 4.54
C LEU A 43 -7.96 -4.15 3.21
N GLU A 44 -8.57 -5.35 3.18
CA GLU A 44 -9.15 -5.88 1.96
C GLU A 44 -10.31 -5.03 1.42
N ALA A 45 -11.16 -4.49 2.30
CA ALA A 45 -12.24 -3.60 1.91
C ALA A 45 -11.71 -2.28 1.34
N GLU A 46 -10.74 -1.66 2.01
CA GLU A 46 -10.09 -0.44 1.54
C GLU A 46 -9.38 -0.66 0.20
N LEU A 47 -8.64 -1.77 0.04
CA LEU A 47 -7.96 -2.09 -1.22
C LEU A 47 -8.95 -2.24 -2.37
N ARG A 48 -10.04 -3.00 -2.18
CA ARG A 48 -11.07 -3.14 -3.21
C ARG A 48 -11.68 -1.78 -3.57
N SER A 49 -12.00 -0.95 -2.57
CA SER A 49 -12.54 0.39 -2.80
C SER A 49 -11.55 1.28 -3.55
N ALA A 50 -10.29 1.36 -3.10
CA ALA A 50 -9.27 2.21 -3.69
C ALA A 50 -8.95 1.80 -5.14
N PHE A 51 -8.79 0.52 -5.41
CA PHE A 51 -8.50 0.03 -6.76
C PHE A 51 -9.69 0.06 -7.72
N SER A 52 -10.92 0.24 -7.22
CA SER A 52 -12.13 0.43 -8.04
C SER A 52 -12.38 1.89 -8.44
N ARG A 53 -11.67 2.82 -7.81
CA ARG A 53 -11.83 4.26 -7.97
C ARG A 53 -10.75 4.82 -8.88
N ASP A 54 -11.15 5.67 -9.83
CA ASP A 54 -10.22 6.34 -10.75
C ASP A 54 -9.81 7.75 -10.26
N ASP A 55 -10.41 8.24 -9.18
CA ASP A 55 -10.09 9.52 -8.53
C ASP A 55 -9.01 9.38 -7.43
N VAL A 56 -8.49 8.18 -7.19
CA VAL A 56 -7.42 7.94 -6.22
C VAL A 56 -6.07 8.25 -6.86
N SER A 57 -5.36 9.24 -6.31
CA SER A 57 -3.94 9.48 -6.65
C SER A 57 -3.06 8.49 -5.91
N TRP A 58 -2.52 7.52 -6.66
CA TRP A 58 -1.58 6.54 -6.14
C TRP A 58 -0.20 7.14 -5.94
N ARG A 59 0.16 8.18 -6.71
CA ARG A 59 1.39 8.94 -6.47
C ARG A 59 1.39 9.56 -5.08
N GLN A 60 0.32 10.27 -4.73
CA GLN A 60 0.18 10.87 -3.40
C GLN A 60 0.06 9.79 -2.31
N MET A 61 -0.59 8.66 -2.60
CA MET A 61 -0.71 7.56 -1.64
C MET A 61 0.64 6.93 -1.30
N LEU A 62 1.55 6.83 -2.26
CA LEU A 62 2.88 6.22 -2.10
C LEU A 62 3.96 7.23 -1.67
N CYS A 63 3.78 8.52 -1.94
CA CYS A 63 4.73 9.57 -1.59
C CYS A 63 3.97 10.83 -1.16
N ASN A 64 4.10 11.20 0.12
CA ASN A 64 3.45 12.35 0.72
C ASN A 64 4.27 12.86 1.91
N ASP A 65 3.81 13.95 2.53
CA ASP A 65 4.51 14.59 3.65
C ASP A 65 4.64 13.71 4.91
N ASP A 66 3.85 12.64 5.05
CA ASP A 66 3.90 11.74 6.21
C ASP A 66 4.88 10.58 6.05
N PHE A 67 5.10 10.10 4.82
CA PHE A 67 6.00 9.00 4.48
C PHE A 67 6.27 8.91 2.98
N GLU A 68 7.40 8.29 2.63
CA GLU A 68 7.80 8.02 1.26
C GLU A 68 8.00 6.52 1.07
N VAL A 69 7.26 5.91 0.13
CA VAL A 69 7.45 4.51 -0.28
C VAL A 69 8.22 4.44 -1.58
N ALA A 70 7.76 5.18 -2.58
CA ALA A 70 8.40 5.30 -3.88
C ALA A 70 7.94 6.60 -4.55
N ASP A 71 8.89 7.41 -4.99
CA ASP A 71 8.61 8.56 -5.85
C ASP A 71 8.44 8.08 -7.31
N ILE A 72 7.20 8.12 -7.80
CA ILE A 72 6.81 7.63 -9.13
C ILE A 72 6.18 8.78 -9.91
N GLU A 73 6.63 8.95 -11.16
CA GLU A 73 6.28 10.10 -11.99
C GLU A 73 4.84 10.07 -12.53
N THR A 74 4.31 8.89 -12.85
CA THR A 74 2.98 8.75 -13.48
C THR A 74 2.01 7.97 -12.59
N GLU A 75 0.72 8.34 -12.66
CA GLU A 75 -0.33 7.65 -11.90
C GLU A 75 -0.50 6.19 -12.31
N ASP A 76 -0.30 5.86 -13.59
CA ASP A 76 -0.40 4.49 -14.09
C ASP A 76 0.69 3.60 -13.48
N GLU A 77 1.94 4.07 -13.49
CA GLU A 77 3.05 3.34 -12.87
C GLU A 77 2.91 3.28 -11.34
N ALA A 78 2.41 4.35 -10.70
CA ALA A 78 2.15 4.35 -9.26
C ALA A 78 1.07 3.32 -8.89
N ARG A 79 -0.02 3.24 -9.67
CA ARG A 79 -1.09 2.25 -9.48
C ARG A 79 -0.58 0.82 -9.69
N LYS A 80 0.26 0.59 -10.71
CA LYS A 80 0.91 -0.73 -10.93
C LYS A 80 1.81 -1.12 -9.76
N HIS A 81 2.64 -0.18 -9.29
CA HIS A 81 3.51 -0.41 -8.14
C HIS A 81 2.71 -0.72 -6.89
N ALA A 82 1.69 0.10 -6.58
CA ALA A 82 0.77 -0.14 -5.46
C ALA A 82 0.08 -1.50 -5.56
N ARG A 83 -0.36 -1.91 -6.75
CA ARG A 83 -0.96 -3.24 -6.96
C ARG A 83 0.03 -4.35 -6.60
N ARG A 84 1.26 -4.24 -7.07
CA ARG A 84 2.30 -5.23 -6.81
C ARG A 84 2.63 -5.39 -5.33
N ILE A 85 2.76 -4.28 -4.59
CA ILE A 85 3.16 -4.35 -3.16
C ILE A 85 1.99 -4.48 -2.20
N LEU A 86 0.80 -3.98 -2.54
CA LEU A 86 -0.38 -4.02 -1.65
C LEU A 86 -1.38 -5.12 -2.03
N TRP A 87 -1.67 -5.30 -3.32
CA TRP A 87 -2.73 -6.20 -3.78
C TRP A 87 -2.24 -7.64 -3.88
N GLU A 88 -1.13 -7.88 -4.58
CA GLU A 88 -0.63 -9.24 -4.82
C GLU A 88 -0.34 -10.01 -3.52
N PRO A 89 0.23 -9.41 -2.46
CA PRO A 89 0.48 -10.14 -1.21
C PRO A 89 -0.79 -10.51 -0.43
N ILE A 90 -1.92 -9.89 -0.77
CA ILE A 90 -3.21 -10.08 -0.11
C ILE A 90 -4.10 -11.02 -0.95
N PHE A 91 -4.29 -10.72 -2.23
CA PHE A 91 -5.24 -11.42 -3.10
C PHE A 91 -4.58 -12.39 -4.09
N GLY A 92 -3.25 -12.40 -4.18
CA GLY A 92 -2.49 -13.17 -5.15
C GLY A 92 -2.20 -12.41 -6.46
N LYS A 93 -1.31 -12.98 -7.26
CA LYS A 93 -1.01 -12.51 -8.63
C LYS A 93 -2.15 -12.97 -9.54
N ASN A 94 -2.87 -12.02 -10.13
CA ASN A 94 -3.94 -12.26 -11.10
C ASN A 94 -3.51 -11.68 -12.44
#